data_AF-A0A4Y2D2G4-F1
#
_entry.id   AF-A0A4Y2D2G4-F1
#
_cell.length_a   1.000
_cell.length_b   1.000
_cell.length_c   1.000
_cell.angle_alpha   90.00
_cell.angle_beta   90.00
_cell.angle_gamma   90.00
#
_symmetry.space_group_name_H-M   'P 1'
#
loop_
_entity.id
_entity.type
_entity.pdbx_description
1 polymer ?
#
loop_
_entity_poly.entity_id
_entity_poly.type
_entity_poly.pdbx_seq_one_letter_code
_entity_poly.pdbx_strand_id
1 'polypeptide(L)'
;MSSGKVSYKFTESLVTPIKVVESWANTYKLKINPTESKFIMFPCKKDITHVPRLKMNNIVIKQSKTIKYLGLLFDERLTWRPHLEEVREKANYLQNKLYRFSKAIWGVKPQVLKEIYKVAIEKYILYGVEIWFNKTVKISQKLIQIQRVALGQIAQTYKIVSLQVLTGLVPLDLAADKEVTKFDVFNRGMPINIKDKEYSFQDFDLVNKLDLPAWKKVGISRSMDSDAKGRFKKIFTNGSKLNGRVGSGIVCLNEDRDIIWKEEIRLNDEASVFVAEAVAIQKAREKAGPTKEKNSIDGSGV
;
A
#
# COMPACT_ATOMS: atom_id res chain seq x y z
N MET A 1 -9.68 55.59 16.99
CA MET A 1 -10.26 54.24 17.22
C MET A 1 -9.11 53.29 17.50
N SER A 2 -8.98 52.78 18.74
CA SER A 2 -7.85 51.95 19.11
C SER A 2 -7.90 50.63 18.33
N SER A 3 -6.83 50.32 17.60
CA SER A 3 -6.66 49.03 16.96
C SER A 3 -6.61 47.96 18.04
N GLY A 4 -7.74 47.30 18.31
CA GLY A 4 -7.80 46.17 19.24
C GLY A 4 -6.71 45.15 18.92
N LYS A 5 -6.06 44.61 19.96
CA LYS A 5 -4.99 43.60 19.82
C LYS A 5 -5.46 42.48 18.90
N VAL A 6 -4.57 41.95 18.06
CA VAL A 6 -4.86 40.91 17.04
C VAL A 6 -5.68 39.72 17.58
N SER A 7 -5.50 39.36 18.86
CA SER A 7 -6.25 38.32 19.54
C SER A 7 -7.75 38.60 19.69
N TYR A 8 -8.16 39.86 19.86
CA TYR A 8 -9.57 40.24 19.94
C TYR A 8 -10.24 40.10 18.57
N LYS A 9 -9.60 40.60 17.51
CA LYS A 9 -10.07 40.41 16.13
C LYS A 9 -10.21 38.93 15.78
N PHE A 10 -9.26 38.10 16.21
CA PHE A 10 -9.32 36.65 16.02
C PHE A 10 -10.50 36.02 16.78
N THR A 11 -10.69 36.39 18.06
CA THR A 11 -11.82 35.89 18.86
C THR A 11 -13.17 36.27 18.24
N GLU A 12 -13.32 37.53 17.82
CA GLU A 12 -14.54 38.02 17.17
C GLU A 12 -14.81 37.30 15.85
N SER A 13 -13.77 37.06 15.04
CA SER A 13 -13.91 36.33 13.77
C SER A 13 -14.41 34.90 13.94
N LEU A 14 -14.18 34.28 15.11
CA LEU A 14 -14.61 32.91 15.41
C LEU A 14 -16.03 32.82 15.99
N VAL A 15 -16.62 33.93 16.42
CA VAL A 15 -17.99 33.94 16.98
C VAL A 15 -19.01 33.51 15.91
N THR A 16 -18.91 34.05 14.69
CA THR A 16 -19.86 33.74 13.62
C THR A 16 -19.78 32.27 13.19
N PRO A 17 -18.60 31.68 12.89
CA PRO A 17 -18.47 30.25 12.62
C PRO A 17 -19.03 29.35 13.72
N ILE A 18 -18.81 29.68 15.00
CA ILE A 18 -19.35 28.89 16.11
C ILE A 18 -20.86 28.92 16.13
N LYS A 19 -21.47 30.09 15.94
CA LYS A 19 -22.94 30.21 15.87
C LYS A 19 -23.53 29.41 14.71
N VAL A 20 -22.85 29.33 13.58
CA VAL A 20 -23.25 28.47 12.46
C VAL A 20 -23.25 27.00 12.87
N VAL A 21 -22.20 26.54 13.56
CA VAL A 21 -22.10 25.17 14.08
C VAL A 21 -23.18 24.89 15.12
N GLU A 22 -23.47 25.83 16.03
CA GLU A 22 -24.54 25.71 17.03
C GLU A 22 -25.91 25.64 16.37
N SER A 23 -26.19 26.51 15.40
CA SER A 23 -27.45 26.52 14.65
C SER A 23 -27.65 25.23 13.86
N TRP A 24 -26.60 24.74 13.21
CA TRP A 24 -26.60 23.43 12.54
C TRP A 24 -26.92 22.32 13.54
N ALA A 25 -26.20 22.25 14.67
CA ALA A 25 -26.44 21.21 15.67
C ALA A 25 -27.89 21.24 16.18
N ASN A 26 -28.44 22.42 16.45
CA ASN A 26 -29.83 22.59 16.87
C ASN A 26 -30.83 22.14 15.80
N THR A 27 -30.55 22.43 14.51
CA THR A 27 -31.39 21.99 13.38
C THR A 27 -31.51 20.47 13.33
N TYR A 28 -30.42 19.76 13.64
CA TYR A 28 -30.37 18.30 13.69
C TYR A 28 -30.66 17.71 15.08
N LYS A 29 -31.14 18.51 16.05
CA LYS A 29 -31.41 18.09 17.43
C LYS A 29 -30.19 17.47 18.15
N LEU A 30 -28.99 17.92 17.80
CA LEU A 30 -27.72 17.54 18.42
C LEU A 30 -27.32 18.54 19.51
N LYS A 31 -26.79 18.03 20.64
CA LYS A 31 -26.25 18.85 21.73
C LYS A 31 -24.73 18.72 21.79
N ILE A 32 -24.02 19.76 21.39
CA ILE A 32 -22.55 19.80 21.54
C ILE A 32 -22.23 20.03 23.01
N ASN A 33 -21.33 19.21 23.57
CA ASN A 33 -20.85 19.39 24.94
C ASN A 33 -19.60 20.30 24.96
N PRO A 34 -19.72 21.57 25.42
CA PRO A 34 -18.59 22.49 25.39
C PRO A 34 -17.48 22.15 26.39
N THR A 35 -17.77 21.38 27.45
CA THR A 35 -16.77 21.02 28.47
C THR A 35 -15.80 19.95 27.99
N GLU A 36 -16.30 19.00 27.20
CA GLU A 36 -15.48 17.97 26.54
C GLU A 36 -14.83 18.48 25.24
N SER A 37 -15.39 19.55 24.68
CA SER A 37 -14.84 20.20 23.49
C SER A 37 -13.50 20.86 23.80
N LYS A 38 -12.57 20.71 22.87
CA LYS A 38 -11.24 21.32 22.93
C LYS A 38 -10.95 21.99 21.60
N PHE A 39 -10.16 23.06 21.64
CA PHE A 39 -9.60 23.64 20.43
C PHE A 39 -8.08 23.70 20.52
N ILE A 40 -7.43 23.69 19.36
CA ILE A 40 -6.00 23.87 19.20
C ILE A 40 -5.75 25.06 18.27
N MET A 41 -4.63 25.74 18.45
CA MET A 41 -4.18 26.80 17.57
C MET A 41 -2.90 26.38 16.89
N PHE A 42 -2.82 26.59 15.57
CA PHE A 42 -1.62 26.32 14.78
C PHE A 42 -0.88 27.64 14.49
N PRO A 43 0.15 28.00 15.27
CA PRO A 43 0.93 29.21 15.01
C PRO A 43 1.73 29.09 13.72
N CYS A 44 1.61 30.08 12.83
CA CYS A 44 2.31 30.07 11.54
C CYS A 44 3.77 30.58 11.63
N LYS A 45 4.07 31.53 12.52
CA LYS A 45 5.42 32.14 12.64
C LYS A 45 5.85 32.54 14.05
N LYS A 46 4.92 33.05 14.87
CA LYS A 46 5.22 33.56 16.22
C LYS A 46 4.57 32.68 17.28
N ASP A 47 5.16 32.64 18.46
CA ASP A 47 4.54 32.03 19.62
C ASP A 47 3.22 32.71 19.96
N ILE A 48 2.28 31.91 20.47
CA ILE A 48 0.95 32.39 20.85
C ILE A 48 1.12 33.24 22.10
N THR A 49 1.03 34.56 21.93
CA THR A 49 1.10 35.52 23.06
C THR A 49 -0.24 35.66 23.79
N HIS A 50 -1.35 35.42 23.10
CA HIS A 50 -2.70 35.54 23.65
C HIS A 50 -3.60 34.45 23.09
N VAL A 51 -4.15 33.63 23.98
CA VAL A 51 -5.15 32.60 23.65
C VAL A 51 -6.55 33.23 23.63
N PRO A 52 -7.33 33.08 22.55
CA PRO A 52 -8.68 33.61 22.44
C PRO A 52 -9.61 32.90 23.43
N ARG A 53 -10.57 33.64 23.98
CA ARG A 53 -11.62 33.08 24.84
C ARG A 53 -12.79 32.63 23.99
N LEU A 54 -12.69 31.40 23.48
CA LEU A 54 -13.73 30.78 22.67
C LEU A 54 -14.90 30.34 23.56
N LYS A 55 -16.13 30.72 23.19
CA LYS A 55 -17.34 30.32 23.91
C LYS A 55 -18.31 29.61 22.96
N MET A 56 -18.92 28.54 23.45
CA MET A 56 -20.02 27.83 22.79
C MET A 56 -21.09 27.55 23.84
N ASN A 57 -22.35 27.87 23.55
CA ASN A 57 -23.47 27.86 24.49
C ASN A 57 -23.15 28.64 25.78
N ASN A 58 -22.46 29.77 25.63
CA ASN A 58 -21.94 30.62 26.72
C ASN A 58 -20.91 29.96 27.67
N ILE A 59 -20.45 28.74 27.37
CA ILE A 59 -19.42 28.01 28.10
C ILE A 59 -18.08 28.17 27.38
N VAL A 60 -17.00 28.43 28.13
CA VAL A 60 -15.66 28.59 27.57
C VAL A 60 -15.09 27.23 27.17
N ILE A 61 -14.67 27.09 25.91
CA ILE A 61 -14.01 25.88 25.41
C ILE A 61 -12.53 25.91 25.84
N LYS A 62 -12.00 24.78 26.31
CA LYS A 62 -10.62 24.68 26.76
C LYS A 62 -9.65 24.60 25.57
N GLN A 63 -8.59 25.41 25.60
CA GLN A 63 -7.47 25.27 24.67
C GLN A 63 -6.61 24.06 25.08
N SER A 64 -6.14 23.31 24.08
CA SER A 64 -5.19 22.23 24.27
C SER A 64 -4.02 22.33 23.30
N LYS A 65 -2.84 21.89 23.75
CA LYS A 65 -1.63 21.82 22.92
C LYS A 65 -1.61 20.61 22.00
N THR A 66 -2.45 19.61 22.29
CA THR A 66 -2.60 18.41 21.48
C THR A 66 -4.08 18.05 21.35
N ILE A 67 -4.50 17.66 20.14
CA ILE A 67 -5.87 17.22 19.88
C ILE A 67 -5.86 15.92 19.08
N LYS A 68 -6.75 15.00 19.43
CA LYS A 68 -6.94 13.74 18.69
C LYS A 68 -8.08 13.91 17.70
N TYR A 69 -7.83 13.63 16.43
CA TYR A 69 -8.84 13.66 15.38
C TYR A 69 -8.64 12.48 14.44
N LEU A 70 -9.70 11.69 14.24
CA LEU A 70 -9.67 10.45 13.44
C LEU A 70 -8.48 9.53 13.78
N GLY A 71 -8.13 9.40 15.05
CA GLY A 71 -7.00 8.55 15.49
C GLY A 71 -5.61 9.20 15.40
N LEU A 72 -5.46 10.34 14.73
CA LEU A 72 -4.20 11.09 14.67
C LEU A 72 -4.11 12.13 15.79
N LEU A 73 -2.90 12.33 16.34
CA LEU A 73 -2.62 13.35 17.35
C LEU A 73 -1.92 14.55 16.71
N PHE A 74 -2.61 15.68 16.68
CA PHE A 74 -2.10 16.94 16.17
C PHE A 74 -1.52 17.73 17.33
N ASP A 75 -0.27 18.16 17.22
CA ASP A 75 0.35 19.16 18.10
C ASP A 75 0.36 20.54 17.44
N GLU A 76 0.49 21.61 18.24
CA GLU A 76 0.40 22.99 17.76
C GLU A 76 1.32 23.29 16.56
N ARG A 77 2.49 22.65 16.50
CA ARG A 77 3.49 22.87 15.45
C ARG A 77 3.53 21.77 14.39
N LEU A 78 2.56 20.84 14.41
CA LEU A 78 2.49 19.70 13.50
C LEU A 78 3.83 18.95 13.42
N THR A 79 4.51 18.80 14.55
CA THR A 79 5.76 18.04 14.64
C THR A 79 5.53 16.55 14.70
N TRP A 80 4.29 16.12 15.00
CA TRP A 80 3.85 14.73 15.09
C TRP A 80 4.57 13.90 16.15
N ARG A 81 5.33 14.55 17.05
CA ARG A 81 6.05 13.86 18.13
C ARG A 81 5.09 13.14 19.08
N PRO A 82 4.01 13.76 19.58
CA PRO A 82 3.09 13.06 20.48
C PRO A 82 2.40 11.89 19.78
N HIS A 83 2.09 12.04 18.49
CA HIS A 83 1.51 10.97 17.68
C HIS A 83 2.45 9.77 17.55
N LEU A 84 3.70 9.99 17.11
CA LEU A 84 4.69 8.93 16.95
C LEU A 84 5.04 8.26 18.29
N GLU A 85 4.92 8.98 19.40
CA GLU A 85 5.12 8.42 20.73
C GLU A 85 3.96 7.50 21.14
N GLU A 86 2.70 7.90 20.93
CA GLU A 86 1.54 7.01 21.16
C GLU A 86 1.61 5.76 20.26
N VAL A 87 1.99 5.94 19.00
CA VAL A 87 2.18 4.84 18.04
C VAL A 87 3.29 3.91 18.49
N ARG A 88 4.44 4.44 18.94
CA ARG A 88 5.56 3.65 19.46
C ARG A 88 5.13 2.81 20.66
N GLU A 89 4.48 3.41 21.65
CA GLU A 89 4.04 2.71 22.86
C GLU A 89 3.06 1.58 22.52
N LYS A 90 2.09 1.86 21.65
CA LYS A 90 1.13 0.84 21.23
C LYS A 90 1.78 -0.28 20.41
N ALA A 91 2.66 0.06 19.48
CA ALA A 91 3.37 -0.92 18.66
C ALA A 91 4.25 -1.82 19.52
N ASN A 92 5.01 -1.25 20.46
CA ASN A 92 5.83 -2.00 21.42
C ASN A 92 4.98 -2.89 22.31
N TYR A 93 3.84 -2.39 22.80
CA TYR A 93 2.91 -3.18 23.60
C TYR A 93 2.40 -4.42 22.84
N LEU A 94 1.98 -4.25 21.58
CA LEU A 94 1.52 -5.35 20.74
C LEU A 94 2.64 -6.36 20.43
N GLN A 95 3.82 -5.86 20.07
CA GLN A 95 5.00 -6.69 19.80
C GLN A 95 5.41 -7.49 21.04
N ASN A 96 5.47 -6.87 22.21
CA ASN A 96 5.80 -7.56 23.46
C ASN A 96 4.79 -8.64 23.82
N LYS A 97 3.50 -8.45 23.51
CA LYS A 97 2.50 -9.51 23.64
C LYS A 97 2.77 -10.67 22.69
N LEU A 98 3.02 -10.38 21.41
CA LEU A 98 3.34 -11.41 20.41
C LEU A 98 4.59 -12.19 20.80
N TYR A 99 5.61 -11.49 21.29
CA TYR A 99 6.87 -12.10 21.68
C TYR A 99 6.73 -13.12 22.82
N ARG A 100 5.79 -12.90 23.75
CA ARG A 100 5.48 -13.88 24.82
C ARG A 100 5.02 -15.23 24.27
N PHE A 101 4.41 -15.24 23.08
CA PHE A 101 3.99 -16.46 22.38
C PHE A 101 5.08 -17.03 21.46
N SER A 102 6.21 -16.36 21.29
CA SER A 102 7.31 -16.79 20.42
C SER A 102 8.57 -17.20 21.19
N LYS A 103 8.42 -18.11 22.15
CA LYS A 103 9.57 -18.71 22.85
C LYS A 103 10.37 -19.62 21.90
N ALA A 104 11.69 -19.63 22.06
CA ALA A 104 12.64 -20.31 21.16
C ALA A 104 12.39 -21.82 20.96
N ILE A 105 11.75 -22.49 21.92
CA ILE A 105 11.63 -23.97 21.94
C ILE A 105 10.23 -24.46 21.54
N TRP A 106 9.17 -23.66 21.74
CA TRP A 106 7.77 -24.09 21.54
C TRP A 106 6.84 -22.95 21.07
N GLY A 107 7.42 -21.89 20.53
CA GLY A 107 6.70 -20.68 20.14
C GLY A 107 6.38 -20.55 18.65
N VAL A 108 5.71 -19.44 18.35
CA VAL A 108 5.38 -19.01 16.98
C VAL A 108 6.66 -18.85 16.15
N LYS A 109 6.66 -19.45 14.94
CA LYS A 109 7.79 -19.37 13.99
C LYS A 109 8.06 -17.91 13.58
N PRO A 110 9.33 -17.50 13.36
CA PRO A 110 9.70 -16.17 12.89
C PRO A 110 8.91 -15.67 11.66
N GLN A 111 8.60 -16.58 10.73
CA GLN A 111 7.83 -16.25 9.52
C GLN A 111 6.41 -15.77 9.85
N VAL A 112 5.77 -16.38 10.85
CA VAL A 112 4.42 -15.98 11.29
C VAL A 112 4.47 -14.63 12.00
N LEU A 113 5.49 -14.38 12.83
CA LEU A 113 5.69 -13.06 13.44
C LEU A 113 5.91 -11.97 12.39
N LYS A 114 6.71 -12.27 11.36
CA LYS A 114 6.94 -11.37 10.23
C LYS A 114 5.65 -11.04 9.50
N GLU A 115 4.79 -12.03 9.29
CA GLU A 115 3.50 -11.83 8.63
C GLU A 115 2.55 -10.97 9.48
N ILE A 116 2.42 -11.27 10.78
CA ILE A 116 1.62 -10.47 11.71
C ILE A 116 2.15 -9.03 11.78
N TYR A 117 3.46 -8.85 11.81
CA TYR A 117 4.07 -7.52 11.78
C TYR A 117 3.66 -6.75 10.52
N LYS A 118 3.81 -7.34 9.34
CA LYS A 118 3.46 -6.69 8.06
C LYS A 118 1.97 -6.35 7.94
N VAL A 119 1.10 -7.27 8.33
CA VAL A 119 -0.35 -7.13 8.10
C VAL A 119 -1.00 -6.23 9.15
N ALA A 120 -0.56 -6.29 10.41
CA ALA A 120 -1.22 -5.57 11.51
C ALA A 120 -0.38 -4.41 12.06
N ILE A 121 0.86 -4.67 12.49
CA ILE A 121 1.65 -3.68 13.22
C ILE A 121 2.14 -2.56 12.29
N GLU A 122 2.70 -2.92 11.13
CA GLU A 122 3.14 -1.97 10.13
C GLU A 122 1.97 -1.09 9.66
N LYS A 123 0.81 -1.69 9.39
CA LYS A 123 -0.42 -0.96 9.00
C LYS A 123 -0.95 -0.05 10.10
N TYR A 124 -0.85 -0.46 11.37
CA TYR A 124 -1.17 0.42 12.49
C TYR A 124 -0.22 1.62 12.56
N ILE A 125 1.09 1.40 12.40
CA ILE A 125 2.08 2.49 12.46
C ILE A 125 1.91 3.47 11.30
N LEU A 126 1.62 2.96 10.10
CA LEU A 126 1.46 3.77 8.88
C LEU A 126 0.05 4.35 8.70
N TYR A 127 -0.81 4.27 9.72
CA TYR A 127 -2.15 4.85 9.65
C TYR A 127 -2.08 6.38 9.48
N GLY A 128 -2.75 6.91 8.44
CA GLY A 128 -2.78 8.34 8.13
C GLY A 128 -1.41 8.92 7.74
N VAL A 129 -0.48 8.09 7.25
CA VAL A 129 0.88 8.49 6.89
C VAL A 129 0.93 9.64 5.89
N GLU A 130 -0.05 9.73 5.00
CA GLU A 130 -0.25 10.81 4.04
C GLU A 130 -0.48 12.19 4.68
N ILE A 131 -0.85 12.23 5.96
CA ILE A 131 -1.09 13.46 6.73
C ILE A 131 0.15 13.85 7.54
N TRP A 132 0.79 12.89 8.22
CA TRP A 132 1.83 13.20 9.20
C TRP A 132 3.27 13.01 8.71
N PHE A 133 3.50 12.21 7.65
CA PHE A 133 4.85 11.95 7.15
C PHE A 133 5.34 13.07 6.24
N ASN A 134 6.42 13.73 6.65
CA ASN A 134 6.99 14.87 5.93
C ASN A 134 8.46 14.67 5.51
N LYS A 135 8.94 13.41 5.45
CA LYS A 135 10.30 13.02 5.08
C LYS A 135 11.44 13.67 5.89
N THR A 136 11.13 14.31 7.02
CA THR A 136 12.16 14.91 7.89
C THR A 136 12.99 13.80 8.52
N VAL A 137 14.32 13.98 8.58
CA VAL A 137 15.27 13.04 9.21
C VAL A 137 14.80 12.57 10.59
N LYS A 138 14.25 13.49 11.42
CA LYS A 138 13.73 13.17 12.75
C LYS A 138 12.58 12.16 12.73
N ILE A 139 11.65 12.28 11.78
CA ILE A 139 10.52 11.34 11.63
C ILE A 139 11.04 9.99 11.10
N SER A 140 11.87 10.00 10.06
CA SER A 140 12.45 8.77 9.50
C SER A 140 13.25 7.99 10.55
N GLN A 141 14.09 8.67 11.34
CA GLN A 141 14.82 8.03 12.44
C GLN A 141 13.89 7.46 13.51
N LYS A 142 12.81 8.17 13.86
CA LYS A 142 11.81 7.67 14.83
C LYS A 142 11.10 6.43 14.32
N LEU A 143 10.74 6.36 13.02
CA LEU A 143 10.16 5.17 12.41
C LEU A 143 11.10 3.97 12.44
N ILE A 144 12.38 4.17 12.10
CA ILE A 144 13.40 3.12 12.20
C ILE A 144 13.55 2.63 13.65
N GLN A 145 13.52 3.53 14.63
CA GLN A 145 13.55 3.17 16.05
C GLN A 145 12.33 2.33 16.47
N ILE A 146 11.12 2.70 16.02
CA ILE A 146 9.89 1.94 16.30
C ILE A 146 9.98 0.53 15.68
N GLN A 147 10.45 0.43 14.44
CA GLN A 147 10.59 -0.84 13.73
C GLN A 147 11.61 -1.78 14.39
N ARG A 148 12.70 -1.24 14.96
CA ARG A 148 13.82 -2.02 15.48
C ARG A 148 13.42 -3.08 16.52
N VAL A 149 12.43 -2.79 17.37
CA VAL A 149 11.93 -3.74 18.38
C VAL A 149 11.34 -4.98 17.70
N ALA A 150 10.54 -4.80 16.65
CA ALA A 150 9.92 -5.90 15.92
C ALA A 150 10.97 -6.74 15.20
N LEU A 151 11.94 -6.07 14.56
CA LEU A 151 12.98 -6.77 13.80
C LEU A 151 13.86 -7.64 14.70
N GLY A 152 14.21 -7.16 15.90
CA GLY A 152 14.97 -7.94 16.87
C GLY A 152 14.23 -9.22 17.28
N GLN A 153 12.92 -9.13 17.48
CA GLN A 153 12.08 -10.29 17.83
C GLN A 153 11.93 -11.28 16.68
N ILE A 154 11.78 -10.80 15.44
CA ILE A 154 11.65 -11.64 14.24
C ILE A 154 12.98 -12.33 13.93
N ALA A 155 14.09 -11.60 13.98
CA ALA A 155 15.40 -12.17 13.68
C ALA A 155 15.83 -13.21 14.73
N GLN A 156 15.33 -13.12 15.97
CA GLN A 156 15.79 -13.93 17.12
C GLN A 156 17.31 -13.84 17.33
N THR A 157 17.94 -12.75 16.89
CA THR A 157 19.40 -12.56 16.98
C THR A 157 19.76 -11.36 17.85
N TYR A 158 20.87 -11.46 18.57
CA TYR A 158 21.49 -10.35 19.31
C TYR A 158 22.26 -9.36 18.42
N LYS A 159 22.47 -9.68 17.13
CA LYS A 159 23.19 -8.80 16.20
C LYS A 159 22.31 -7.62 15.79
N ILE A 160 22.81 -6.42 16.05
CA ILE A 160 22.11 -5.15 15.85
C ILE A 160 22.22 -4.64 14.40
N VAL A 161 23.30 -5.02 13.71
CA VAL A 161 23.65 -4.47 12.40
C VAL A 161 22.84 -5.20 11.31
N SER A 162 22.17 -4.44 10.45
CA SER A 162 21.45 -4.93 9.26
C SER A 162 20.23 -5.83 9.53
N LEU A 163 19.50 -5.60 10.64
CA LEU A 163 18.26 -6.34 10.96
C LEU A 163 17.21 -6.34 9.83
N GLN A 164 17.10 -5.25 9.07
CA GLN A 164 16.19 -5.14 7.93
C GLN A 164 16.55 -6.14 6.82
N VAL A 165 17.85 -6.30 6.55
CA VAL A 165 18.37 -7.26 5.56
C VAL A 165 18.13 -8.70 6.03
N LEU A 166 18.48 -9.01 7.29
CA LEU A 166 18.32 -10.35 7.85
C LEU A 166 16.85 -10.81 7.87
N THR A 167 15.94 -9.89 8.21
CA THR A 167 14.51 -10.20 8.25
C THR A 167 13.84 -10.09 6.89
N GLY A 168 14.49 -9.50 5.88
CA GLY A 168 13.89 -9.18 4.58
C GLY A 168 12.66 -8.28 4.72
N LEU A 169 12.76 -7.24 5.57
CA LEU A 169 11.74 -6.21 5.79
C LEU A 169 12.23 -4.86 5.29
N VAL A 170 11.34 -4.12 4.65
CA VAL A 170 11.62 -2.78 4.16
C VAL A 170 11.75 -1.82 5.34
N PRO A 171 12.74 -0.92 5.37
CA PRO A 171 12.79 0.18 6.33
C PRO A 171 11.47 0.94 6.41
N LEU A 172 10.98 1.22 7.62
CA LEU A 172 9.64 1.76 7.81
C LEU A 172 9.47 3.19 7.25
N ASP A 173 10.56 3.96 7.18
CA ASP A 173 10.60 5.26 6.51
C ASP A 173 10.42 5.14 4.99
N LEU A 174 11.04 4.13 4.35
CA LEU A 174 10.82 3.84 2.93
C LEU A 174 9.41 3.28 2.68
N ALA A 175 8.88 2.47 3.61
CA ALA A 175 7.50 1.99 3.53
C ALA A 175 6.50 3.16 3.64
N ALA A 176 6.76 4.11 4.54
CA ALA A 176 5.98 5.35 4.66
C ALA A 176 6.03 6.16 3.35
N ASP A 177 7.22 6.36 2.80
CA ASP A 177 7.41 7.08 1.54
C ASP A 177 6.65 6.43 0.38
N LYS A 178 6.67 5.09 0.31
CA LYS A 178 5.90 4.33 -0.68
C LYS A 178 4.39 4.54 -0.54
N GLU A 179 3.84 4.50 0.67
CA GLU A 179 2.40 4.67 0.89
C GLU A 179 1.95 6.11 0.61
N VAL A 180 2.77 7.12 0.95
CA VAL A 180 2.51 8.52 0.57
C VAL A 180 2.52 8.69 -0.94
N THR A 181 3.55 8.16 -1.61
CA THR A 181 3.68 8.22 -3.08
C THR A 181 2.49 7.54 -3.76
N LYS A 182 2.06 6.39 -3.22
CA LYS A 182 0.85 5.70 -3.69
C LYS A 182 -0.39 6.58 -3.52
N PHE A 183 -0.58 7.20 -2.36
CA PHE A 183 -1.71 8.09 -2.14
C PHE A 183 -1.71 9.28 -3.11
N ASP A 184 -0.54 9.89 -3.34
CA ASP A 184 -0.40 11.01 -4.27
C ASP A 184 -0.79 10.62 -5.71
N VAL A 185 -0.37 9.45 -6.18
CA VAL A 185 -0.75 8.94 -7.52
C VAL A 185 -2.24 8.59 -7.59
N PHE A 186 -2.70 7.71 -6.70
CA PHE A 186 -4.02 7.07 -6.84
C PHE A 186 -5.16 7.92 -6.30
N ASN A 187 -4.93 8.76 -5.29
CA ASN A 187 -5.98 9.56 -4.65
C ASN A 187 -5.92 11.03 -5.05
N ARG A 188 -4.73 11.60 -5.28
CA ARG A 188 -4.59 12.99 -5.72
C ARG A 188 -4.42 13.14 -7.23
N GLY A 189 -4.15 12.05 -7.96
CA GLY A 189 -3.88 12.11 -9.39
C GLY A 189 -2.60 12.86 -9.74
N MET A 190 -1.65 12.97 -8.79
CA MET A 190 -0.38 13.62 -9.04
C MET A 190 0.57 12.64 -9.74
N PRO A 191 1.18 13.02 -10.88
CA PRO A 191 2.19 12.19 -11.50
C PRO A 191 3.44 12.12 -10.63
N ILE A 192 4.14 10.99 -10.70
CA ILE A 192 5.38 10.75 -9.97
C ILE A 192 6.53 10.48 -10.93
N ASN A 193 7.70 11.03 -10.62
CA ASN A 193 8.91 10.72 -11.37
C ASN A 193 9.67 9.60 -10.66
N ILE A 194 9.78 8.45 -11.32
CA ILE A 194 10.65 7.36 -10.89
C ILE A 194 11.82 7.31 -11.86
N LYS A 195 13.00 7.75 -11.40
CA LYS A 195 14.20 7.95 -12.22
C LYS A 195 13.94 8.99 -13.32
N ASP A 196 13.97 8.58 -14.59
CA ASP A 196 13.83 9.45 -15.77
C ASP A 196 12.46 9.29 -16.48
N LYS A 197 11.51 8.63 -15.82
CA LYS A 197 10.15 8.42 -16.36
C LYS A 197 9.10 8.95 -15.39
N GLU A 198 8.15 9.66 -15.96
CA GLU A 198 6.95 10.11 -15.28
C GLU A 198 5.89 9.01 -15.37
N TYR A 199 5.29 8.67 -14.23
CA TYR A 199 4.21 7.73 -14.12
C TYR A 199 2.98 8.46 -13.60
N SER A 200 1.88 8.30 -14.32
CA SER A 200 0.56 8.80 -13.96
C SER A 200 -0.32 7.64 -13.45
N PHE A 201 -1.48 7.97 -12.90
CA PHE A 201 -2.49 6.98 -12.54
C PHE A 201 -2.87 6.03 -13.69
N GLN A 202 -2.86 6.52 -14.93
CA GLN A 202 -3.27 5.76 -16.13
C GLN A 202 -2.27 4.67 -16.51
N ASP A 203 -1.02 4.81 -16.07
CA ASP A 203 0.04 3.84 -16.35
C ASP A 203 -0.01 2.61 -15.44
N PHE A 204 -0.89 2.63 -14.43
CA PHE A 204 -1.09 1.52 -13.51
C PHE A 204 -2.39 0.80 -13.83
N ASP A 205 -2.28 -0.50 -14.16
CA ASP A 205 -3.44 -1.37 -14.20
C ASP A 205 -4.08 -1.44 -12.81
N LEU A 206 -5.27 -0.84 -12.67
CA LEU A 206 -6.16 -1.10 -11.55
C LEU A 206 -6.69 -2.52 -11.69
N VAL A 207 -5.87 -3.50 -11.30
CA VAL A 207 -6.35 -4.86 -11.11
C VAL A 207 -7.26 -4.84 -9.89
N ASN A 208 -8.55 -4.63 -10.11
CA ASN A 208 -9.54 -4.82 -9.09
C ASN A 208 -9.47 -6.30 -8.70
N LYS A 209 -8.94 -6.59 -7.50
CA LYS A 209 -8.74 -7.96 -7.01
C LYS A 209 -10.04 -8.78 -7.00
N LEU A 210 -11.19 -8.09 -6.97
CA LEU A 210 -12.53 -8.68 -6.99
C LEU A 210 -13.04 -8.95 -8.43
N ASP A 211 -12.54 -8.20 -9.44
CA ASP A 211 -12.89 -8.40 -10.85
C ASP A 211 -11.94 -9.37 -11.56
N LEU A 212 -10.96 -9.95 -10.83
CA LEU A 212 -10.26 -11.11 -11.34
C LEU A 212 -11.31 -12.22 -11.52
N PRO A 213 -11.68 -12.61 -12.75
CA PRO A 213 -12.55 -13.74 -12.93
C PRO A 213 -11.93 -14.91 -12.18
N ALA A 214 -12.75 -15.72 -11.49
CA ALA A 214 -12.30 -16.97 -10.92
C ALA A 214 -11.43 -17.65 -11.98
N TRP A 215 -10.16 -17.91 -11.65
CA TRP A 215 -9.15 -18.27 -12.65
C TRP A 215 -9.79 -19.29 -13.56
N LYS A 216 -9.97 -18.98 -14.86
CA LYS A 216 -10.40 -19.97 -15.84
C LYS A 216 -9.27 -20.98 -15.88
N LYS A 217 -9.33 -21.97 -14.99
CA LYS A 217 -8.40 -23.07 -14.90
C LYS A 217 -8.66 -23.87 -16.17
N VAL A 218 -7.87 -23.59 -17.18
CA VAL A 218 -7.74 -24.51 -18.31
C VAL A 218 -6.91 -25.66 -17.78
N GLY A 219 -7.58 -26.75 -17.43
CA GLY A 219 -6.89 -28.01 -17.15
C GLY A 219 -6.17 -28.43 -18.41
N ILE A 220 -4.84 -28.37 -18.41
CA ILE A 220 -4.06 -29.10 -19.41
C ILE A 220 -4.26 -30.57 -19.05
N SER A 221 -5.02 -31.30 -19.86
CA SER A 221 -5.05 -32.77 -19.74
C SER A 221 -3.60 -33.24 -19.81
N ARG A 222 -3.14 -33.94 -18.76
CA ARG A 222 -1.80 -34.53 -18.72
C ARG A 222 -1.71 -35.81 -19.55
N SER A 223 -2.68 -36.10 -20.42
CA SER A 223 -2.49 -37.06 -21.50
C SER A 223 -1.45 -36.47 -22.45
N MET A 224 -0.18 -36.84 -22.25
CA MET A 224 0.76 -36.83 -23.36
C MET A 224 0.22 -37.85 -24.34
N ASP A 225 -0.50 -37.39 -25.36
CA ASP A 225 -0.92 -38.25 -26.46
C ASP A 225 0.38 -38.71 -27.15
N SER A 226 0.90 -39.86 -26.73
CA SER A 226 1.92 -40.61 -27.45
C SER A 226 1.27 -41.33 -28.63
N ASP A 227 0.57 -40.56 -29.46
CA ASP A 227 -0.10 -41.05 -30.66
C ASP A 227 0.99 -41.21 -31.73
N ALA A 228 1.56 -42.41 -31.85
CA ALA A 228 2.66 -42.72 -32.77
C ALA A 228 2.33 -42.48 -34.26
N LYS A 229 1.07 -42.14 -34.60
CA LYS A 229 0.57 -41.81 -35.95
C LYS A 229 -0.05 -40.41 -36.06
N GLY A 230 0.00 -39.58 -35.01
CA GLY A 230 -0.52 -38.22 -35.05
C GLY A 230 0.42 -37.28 -35.82
N ARG A 231 -0.09 -36.52 -36.79
CA ARG A 231 0.65 -35.40 -37.39
C ARG A 231 0.68 -34.24 -36.39
N PHE A 232 1.78 -34.07 -35.66
CA PHE A 232 1.93 -33.00 -34.68
C PHE A 232 2.67 -31.80 -35.27
N LYS A 233 2.15 -30.59 -35.02
CA LYS A 233 2.91 -29.35 -35.27
C LYS A 233 3.86 -29.12 -34.11
N LYS A 234 5.16 -28.90 -34.39
CA LYS A 234 6.16 -28.59 -33.37
C LYS A 234 6.25 -27.08 -33.21
N ILE A 235 5.87 -26.57 -32.04
CA ILE A 235 5.95 -25.14 -31.72
C ILE A 235 7.04 -24.93 -30.67
N PHE A 236 7.98 -24.04 -30.98
CA PHE A 236 9.06 -23.61 -30.11
C PHE A 236 8.78 -22.20 -29.62
N THR A 237 8.89 -22.00 -28.31
CA THR A 237 8.67 -20.70 -27.66
C THR A 237 9.93 -20.29 -26.90
N ASN A 238 10.26 -19.02 -26.94
CA ASN A 238 11.38 -18.49 -26.17
C ASN A 238 11.07 -17.07 -25.66
N GLY A 239 11.52 -16.75 -24.45
CA GLY A 239 11.54 -15.40 -23.91
C GLY A 239 12.97 -14.88 -23.87
N SER A 240 13.19 -13.61 -24.22
CA SER A 240 14.51 -13.00 -24.18
C SER A 240 14.49 -11.67 -23.42
N LYS A 241 15.60 -11.37 -22.75
CA LYS A 241 15.88 -10.05 -22.19
C LYS A 241 17.33 -9.70 -22.46
N LEU A 242 17.56 -8.66 -23.27
CA LEU A 242 18.89 -8.18 -23.62
C LEU A 242 18.94 -6.66 -23.56
N ASN A 243 19.92 -6.10 -22.86
CA ASN A 243 20.14 -4.65 -22.71
C ASN A 243 18.87 -3.88 -22.27
N GLY A 244 18.14 -4.45 -21.31
CA GLY A 244 16.89 -3.85 -20.80
C GLY A 244 15.67 -4.03 -21.70
N ARG A 245 15.83 -4.59 -22.91
CA ARG A 245 14.74 -4.88 -23.84
C ARG A 245 14.26 -6.31 -23.66
N VAL A 246 12.95 -6.51 -23.64
CA VAL A 246 12.29 -7.79 -23.41
C VAL A 246 11.44 -8.15 -24.62
N GLY A 247 11.55 -9.39 -25.09
CA GLY A 247 10.75 -9.89 -26.20
C GLY A 247 10.45 -11.38 -26.10
N SER A 248 9.44 -11.80 -26.86
CA SER A 248 9.00 -13.19 -26.96
C SER A 248 9.09 -13.64 -28.40
N GLY A 249 9.63 -14.83 -28.64
CA GLY A 249 9.72 -15.46 -29.95
C GLY A 249 8.93 -16.77 -29.99
N ILE A 250 8.25 -17.01 -31.10
CA ILE A 250 7.48 -18.23 -31.35
C ILE A 250 7.77 -18.70 -32.78
N VAL A 251 8.05 -19.99 -32.94
CA VAL A 251 8.28 -20.61 -34.26
C VAL A 251 7.55 -21.94 -34.32
N CYS A 252 6.74 -22.14 -35.36
CA CYS A 252 6.09 -23.41 -35.66
C CYS A 252 6.76 -24.06 -36.86
N LEU A 253 7.21 -25.30 -36.70
CA LEU A 253 7.88 -26.09 -37.73
C LEU A 253 7.00 -27.26 -38.20
N ASN A 254 7.14 -27.63 -39.47
CA ASN A 254 6.60 -28.85 -40.04
C ASN A 254 7.50 -30.06 -39.71
N GLU A 255 7.07 -31.27 -40.08
CA GLU A 255 7.84 -32.51 -39.89
C GLU A 255 9.23 -32.44 -40.56
N ASP A 256 9.32 -31.80 -41.72
CA ASP A 256 10.56 -31.56 -42.48
C ASP A 256 11.42 -30.40 -41.94
N ARG A 257 11.04 -29.84 -40.78
CA ARG A 257 11.66 -28.66 -40.13
C ARG A 257 11.51 -27.33 -40.86
N ASP A 258 10.66 -27.27 -41.88
CA ASP A 258 10.32 -26.01 -42.53
C ASP A 258 9.44 -25.12 -41.63
N ILE A 259 9.68 -23.81 -41.67
CA ILE A 259 8.95 -22.83 -40.87
C ILE A 259 7.55 -22.64 -41.46
N ILE A 260 6.52 -23.05 -40.72
CA ILE A 260 5.11 -22.82 -41.07
C ILE A 260 4.75 -21.36 -40.76
N TRP A 261 5.13 -20.90 -39.56
CA TRP A 261 4.97 -19.50 -39.16
C TRP A 261 5.92 -19.17 -38.01
N LYS A 262 6.25 -17.88 -37.90
CA LYS A 262 7.02 -17.31 -36.78
C LYS A 262 6.40 -16.00 -36.32
N GLU A 263 6.58 -15.67 -35.05
CA GLU A 263 6.16 -14.40 -34.47
C GLU A 263 7.18 -13.92 -33.45
N GLU A 264 7.45 -12.63 -33.47
CA GLU A 264 8.30 -11.95 -32.50
C GLU A 264 7.49 -10.79 -31.90
N ILE A 265 7.54 -10.68 -30.58
CA ILE A 265 6.65 -9.80 -29.82
C ILE A 265 7.51 -8.97 -28.91
N ARG A 266 7.40 -7.65 -29.03
CA ARG A 266 8.06 -6.73 -28.13
C ARG A 266 7.20 -6.52 -26.88
N LEU A 267 7.78 -6.75 -25.71
CA LEU A 267 7.15 -6.48 -24.42
C LEU A 267 7.72 -5.22 -23.79
N ASN A 268 7.08 -4.73 -22.73
CA ASN A 268 7.61 -3.66 -21.91
C ASN A 268 9.00 -4.02 -21.35
N ASP A 269 9.93 -3.06 -21.31
CA ASP A 269 11.31 -3.21 -20.83
C ASP A 269 11.40 -3.67 -19.37
N GLU A 270 10.37 -3.36 -18.60
CA GLU A 270 10.24 -3.75 -17.20
C GLU A 270 9.78 -5.20 -17.02
N ALA A 271 9.27 -5.84 -18.07
CA ALA A 271 8.84 -7.24 -18.01
C ALA A 271 10.01 -8.19 -17.66
N SER A 272 9.70 -9.29 -17.00
CA SER A 272 10.68 -10.35 -16.74
C SER A 272 10.77 -11.30 -17.93
N VAL A 273 11.88 -12.03 -18.03
CA VAL A 273 12.03 -13.12 -19.03
C VAL A 273 10.91 -14.15 -18.86
N PHE A 274 10.50 -14.44 -17.63
CA PHE A 274 9.40 -15.37 -17.33
C PHE A 274 8.05 -14.88 -17.86
N VAL A 275 7.77 -13.57 -17.79
CA VAL A 275 6.57 -12.99 -18.41
C VAL A 275 6.65 -13.14 -19.93
N ALA A 276 7.84 -12.94 -20.52
CA ALA A 276 8.05 -13.14 -21.95
C ALA A 276 7.81 -14.59 -22.39
N GLU A 277 8.29 -15.57 -21.63
CA GLU A 277 8.04 -16.99 -21.88
C GLU A 277 6.55 -17.33 -21.77
N ALA A 278 5.89 -16.86 -20.70
CA ALA A 278 4.47 -17.11 -20.49
C ALA A 278 3.61 -16.54 -21.63
N VAL A 279 3.92 -15.32 -22.09
CA VAL A 279 3.26 -14.70 -23.25
C VAL A 279 3.50 -15.50 -24.53
N ALA A 280 4.73 -16.02 -24.73
CA ALA A 280 5.05 -16.85 -25.89
C ALA A 280 4.20 -18.13 -25.93
N ILE A 281 4.04 -18.79 -24.78
CA ILE A 281 3.22 -20.01 -24.65
C ILE A 281 1.74 -19.71 -24.86
N GLN A 282 1.24 -18.63 -24.26
CA GLN A 282 -0.17 -18.24 -24.42
C GLN A 282 -0.51 -17.98 -25.89
N LYS A 283 0.31 -17.19 -26.59
CA LYS A 283 0.09 -16.90 -28.02
C LYS A 283 0.29 -18.12 -28.92
N ALA A 284 1.25 -18.99 -28.60
CA ALA A 284 1.41 -20.25 -29.30
C ALA A 284 0.12 -21.08 -29.27
N ARG A 285 -0.53 -21.14 -28.10
CA ARG A 285 -1.82 -21.82 -27.94
C ARG A 285 -2.95 -21.12 -28.72
N GLU A 286 -3.05 -19.80 -28.64
CA GLU A 286 -4.08 -19.04 -29.36
C GLU A 286 -3.99 -19.25 -30.88
N LYS A 287 -2.77 -19.29 -31.43
CA LYS A 287 -2.52 -19.55 -32.86
C LYS A 287 -2.64 -21.01 -33.29
N ALA A 288 -2.39 -21.96 -32.39
CA ALA A 288 -2.54 -23.38 -32.70
C ALA A 288 -4.00 -23.79 -32.95
N GLY A 289 -4.97 -23.05 -32.38
CA GLY A 289 -6.40 -23.36 -32.43
C GLY A 289 -6.79 -24.56 -31.55
N PRO A 290 -8.09 -24.82 -31.34
CA PRO A 290 -8.55 -26.00 -30.61
C PRO A 290 -8.29 -27.28 -31.42
N THR A 291 -7.69 -28.29 -30.79
CA THR A 291 -7.63 -29.66 -31.31
C THR A 291 -9.06 -30.19 -31.46
N LYS A 292 -9.44 -30.67 -32.65
CA LYS A 292 -10.76 -31.28 -32.87
C LYS A 292 -10.88 -32.54 -31.99
N GLU A 293 -11.68 -32.48 -30.93
CA GLU A 293 -12.15 -33.68 -30.24
C GLU A 293 -13.01 -34.50 -31.22
N LYS A 294 -12.68 -35.79 -31.38
CA LYS A 294 -13.49 -36.76 -32.13
C LYS A 294 -14.83 -36.96 -31.40
N ASN A 295 -15.92 -36.49 -31.98
CA ASN A 295 -17.26 -36.98 -31.65
C ASN A 295 -17.41 -38.40 -32.23
N SER A 296 -17.38 -39.41 -31.37
CA SER A 296 -18.00 -40.72 -31.64
C SER A 296 -18.85 -41.10 -30.44
N ILE A 297 -20.10 -40.62 -30.43
CA ILE A 297 -21.16 -41.26 -29.66
C ILE A 297 -21.61 -42.43 -30.53
N ASP A 298 -21.22 -43.63 -30.13
CA ASP A 298 -21.73 -44.88 -30.68
C ASP A 298 -23.21 -44.97 -30.28
N GLY A 299 -24.09 -44.67 -31.22
CA GLY A 299 -25.52 -44.92 -31.10
C GLY A 299 -25.83 -46.28 -31.71
N SER A 300 -25.79 -47.35 -30.92
CA SER A 300 -26.45 -48.60 -31.28
C SER A 300 -27.95 -48.45 -30.99
N GLY A 301 -28.71 -48.22 -32.05
CA GLY A 301 -30.15 -48.35 -32.06
C GLY A 301 -30.60 -49.80 -32.30
N VAL A 302 -31.85 -50.03 -31.87
CA VAL A 302 -32.73 -51.20 -32.00
C VAL A 302 -32.51 -52.32 -30.97
#